data_AF-A0A7V6HJ88-F1
#
_entry.id   AF-A0A7V6HJ88-F1
#
_cell.length_a   1.000
_cell.length_b   1.000
_cell.length_c   1.000
_cell.angle_alpha   90.00
_cell.angle_beta   90.00
_cell.angle_gamma   90.00
#
_symmetry.space_group_name_H-M   'P 1'
#
loop_
_entity.id
_entity.type
_entity.pdbx_description
1 polymer ?
#
loop_
_entity_poly.entity_id
_entity_poly.type
_entity_poly.pdbx_seq_one_letter_code
_entity_poly.pdbx_strand_id
1 'polypeptide(L)'
;MDDATSKTIGIFAFMFLPLIVSVIVFLLGDGFKRRISSGLSILFSLILWAYVCKVTANPEYMFPILHAIYPIVCAGAFVVFFIFELFFWYVVKKRRIAKLRKHLQMQGKLGTTDFIAQVSIDDVGRLRIAPRTQSFPAIQKVYDDIMWDAERHDLCPAKRHEWGCLRWCRHIIKGVASSYGCTLALHPETHWVDVPSRLKSDIESLLKKSWERHVDDNINRVG
;
A
#
# COMPACT_ATOMS: atom_id res chain seq x y z
N MET A 1 -6.46 46.61 -25.46
CA MET A 1 -5.61 45.46 -25.10
C MET A 1 -5.13 44.86 -26.39
N ASP A 2 -3.83 44.93 -26.61
CA ASP A 2 -3.11 44.40 -27.76
C ASP A 2 -3.18 42.85 -27.80
N ASP A 3 -3.24 42.29 -29.02
CA ASP A 3 -3.45 40.86 -29.28
C ASP A 3 -2.40 39.97 -28.59
N ALA A 4 -1.17 40.45 -28.47
CA ALA A 4 -0.08 39.78 -27.75
C ALA A 4 -0.37 39.63 -26.25
N THR A 5 -0.94 40.65 -25.60
CA THR A 5 -1.27 40.64 -24.18
C THR A 5 -2.44 39.70 -23.89
N SER A 6 -3.42 39.64 -24.80
CA SER A 6 -4.55 38.69 -24.70
C SER A 6 -4.10 37.23 -24.84
N LYS A 7 -3.23 36.92 -25.81
CA LYS A 7 -2.66 35.58 -26.00
C LYS A 7 -1.82 35.14 -24.80
N THR A 8 -1.02 36.05 -24.25
CA THR A 8 -0.18 35.78 -23.07
C THR A 8 -1.04 35.44 -21.84
N ILE A 9 -2.06 36.25 -21.55
CA ILE A 9 -2.99 35.98 -20.44
C ILE A 9 -3.71 34.63 -20.63
N GLY A 10 -4.11 34.30 -21.87
CA GLY A 10 -4.72 33.00 -22.19
C GLY A 10 -3.80 31.81 -21.89
N ILE A 11 -2.52 31.90 -22.25
CA ILE A 11 -1.52 30.86 -21.96
C ILE A 11 -1.28 30.71 -20.45
N PHE A 12 -1.13 31.82 -19.73
CA PHE A 12 -0.98 31.80 -18.28
C PHE A 12 -2.20 31.18 -17.58
N ALA A 13 -3.41 31.62 -17.94
CA ALA A 13 -4.64 31.04 -17.39
C ALA A 13 -4.70 29.53 -17.67
N PHE A 14 -4.39 29.10 -18.90
CA PHE A 14 -4.42 27.68 -19.29
C PHE A 14 -3.36 26.82 -18.58
N MET A 15 -2.18 27.38 -18.28
CA MET A 15 -1.11 26.68 -17.56
C MET A 15 -1.38 26.53 -16.06
N PHE A 16 -1.96 27.54 -15.42
CA PHE A 16 -2.11 27.56 -13.96
C PHE A 16 -3.49 27.08 -13.50
N LEU A 17 -4.50 27.10 -14.36
CA LEU A 17 -5.86 26.60 -14.04
C LEU A 17 -5.86 25.14 -13.56
N PRO A 18 -5.14 24.18 -14.18
CA PRO A 18 -5.10 22.80 -13.69
C PRO A 18 -4.49 22.70 -12.29
N LEU A 19 -3.48 23.53 -12.01
CA LEU A 19 -2.77 23.57 -10.74
C LEU A 19 -3.65 24.16 -9.63
N ILE A 20 -4.38 25.23 -9.93
CA ILE A 20 -5.38 25.83 -9.04
C ILE A 20 -6.52 24.84 -8.75
N VAL A 21 -7.05 24.18 -9.79
CA VAL A 21 -8.08 23.14 -9.63
C VAL A 21 -7.55 21.97 -8.79
N SER A 22 -6.27 21.60 -8.93
CA SER A 22 -5.64 20.58 -8.10
C SER A 22 -5.61 20.96 -6.62
N VAL A 23 -5.25 22.21 -6.31
CA VAL A 23 -5.27 22.75 -4.94
C VAL A 23 -6.69 22.76 -4.37
N ILE A 24 -7.68 23.19 -5.16
CA ILE A 24 -9.08 23.22 -4.74
C ILE A 24 -9.62 21.81 -4.46
N VAL A 25 -9.36 20.84 -5.33
CA VAL A 25 -9.79 19.44 -5.12
C VAL A 25 -9.05 18.82 -3.93
N PHE A 26 -7.79 19.18 -3.70
CA PHE A 26 -7.04 18.76 -2.52
C PHE A 26 -7.67 19.31 -1.22
N LEU A 27 -8.07 20.58 -1.21
CA LEU A 27 -8.70 21.22 -0.05
C LEU A 27 -10.13 20.71 0.20
N LEU A 28 -10.93 20.50 -0.85
CA LEU A 28 -12.37 20.29 -0.74
C LEU A 28 -12.87 18.85 -1.02
N GLY A 29 -12.09 17.97 -1.65
CA GLY A 29 -12.57 16.61 -1.98
C GLY A 29 -12.74 15.71 -0.76
N ASP A 30 -13.11 14.44 -0.89
CA ASP A 30 -13.18 13.49 0.25
C ASP A 30 -12.31 12.25 0.02
N GLY A 31 -11.48 11.91 1.02
CA GLY A 31 -10.71 10.67 1.10
C GLY A 31 -9.88 10.29 -0.14
N PHE A 32 -9.97 9.02 -0.53
CA PHE A 32 -9.17 8.38 -1.60
C PHE A 32 -9.35 9.01 -2.99
N LYS A 33 -10.52 9.62 -3.26
CA LYS A 33 -10.78 10.37 -4.50
C LYS A 33 -9.90 11.63 -4.61
N ARG A 34 -9.50 12.27 -3.49
CA ARG A 34 -8.54 13.40 -3.50
C ARG A 34 -7.19 13.02 -4.11
N ARG A 35 -6.70 11.81 -3.80
CA ARG A 35 -5.32 11.37 -4.07
C ARG A 35 -5.06 11.06 -5.54
N ILE A 36 -6.03 10.42 -6.18
CA ILE A 36 -6.00 10.10 -7.62
C ILE A 36 -6.16 11.39 -8.42
N SER A 37 -7.07 12.29 -7.99
CA SER A 37 -7.33 13.55 -8.67
C SER A 37 -6.12 14.49 -8.69
N SER A 38 -5.41 14.64 -7.57
CA SER A 38 -4.27 15.56 -7.48
C SER A 38 -3.03 15.02 -8.21
N GLY A 39 -2.79 13.70 -8.14
CA GLY A 39 -1.73 13.04 -8.90
C GLY A 39 -1.95 13.12 -10.43
N LEU A 40 -3.19 12.86 -10.89
CA LEU A 40 -3.54 13.01 -12.30
C LEU A 40 -3.48 14.46 -12.78
N SER A 41 -3.87 15.43 -11.95
CA SER A 41 -3.84 16.85 -12.34
C SER A 41 -2.41 17.36 -12.54
N ILE A 42 -1.46 16.99 -11.66
CA ILE A 42 -0.05 17.37 -11.82
C ILE A 42 0.55 16.72 -13.08
N LEU A 43 0.23 15.44 -13.33
CA LEU A 43 0.66 14.74 -14.54
C LEU A 43 0.07 15.38 -15.81
N PHE A 44 -1.22 15.73 -15.76
CA PHE A 44 -1.91 16.40 -16.86
C PHE A 44 -1.30 17.78 -17.14
N SER A 45 -0.94 18.56 -16.10
CA SER A 45 -0.26 19.84 -16.24
C SER A 45 1.11 19.71 -16.93
N LEU A 46 1.87 18.66 -16.61
CA LEU A 46 3.16 18.35 -17.27
C LEU A 46 2.98 17.98 -18.75
N ILE A 47 1.97 17.16 -19.07
CA ILE A 47 1.66 16.75 -20.45
C ILE A 47 1.18 17.94 -21.29
N LEU A 48 0.29 18.76 -20.72
CA LEU A 48 -0.24 19.96 -21.36
C LEU A 48 0.87 20.97 -21.64
N TRP A 49 1.79 21.14 -20.70
CA TRP A 49 2.99 21.95 -20.87
C TRP A 49 3.86 21.43 -22.00
N ALA A 50 4.22 20.14 -22.02
CA ALA A 50 5.01 19.53 -23.10
C ALA A 50 4.35 19.68 -24.47
N TYR A 51 3.02 19.61 -24.53
CA TYR A 51 2.24 19.85 -25.74
C TYR A 51 2.30 21.32 -26.19
N VAL A 52 2.11 22.28 -25.27
CA VAL A 52 2.24 23.71 -25.55
C VAL A 52 3.65 24.02 -26.07
N CYS A 53 4.70 23.51 -25.42
CA CYS A 53 6.09 23.65 -25.87
C CYS A 53 6.28 23.21 -27.34
N LYS A 54 5.62 22.12 -27.74
CA LYS A 54 5.70 21.58 -29.11
C LYS A 54 4.94 22.44 -30.12
N VAL A 55 3.79 23.01 -29.72
CA VAL A 55 2.91 23.81 -30.60
C VAL A 55 3.40 25.25 -30.74
N THR A 56 4.01 25.83 -29.70
CA THR A 56 4.45 27.23 -29.65
C THR A 56 5.95 27.40 -29.90
N ALA A 57 6.59 26.49 -30.66
CA ALA A 57 8.01 26.54 -31.00
C ALA A 57 8.43 27.74 -31.89
N ASN A 58 7.60 28.79 -31.96
CA ASN A 58 7.95 30.05 -32.60
C ASN A 58 8.80 30.92 -31.65
N PRO A 59 9.94 31.47 -32.13
CA PRO A 59 10.91 32.15 -31.27
C PRO A 59 10.48 33.52 -30.74
N GLU A 60 9.39 34.11 -31.24
CA GLU A 60 8.99 35.49 -30.91
C GLU A 60 8.33 35.68 -29.53
N TYR A 61 7.88 34.61 -28.87
CA TYR A 61 7.16 34.67 -27.59
C TYR A 61 7.90 34.00 -26.42
N MET A 62 9.20 33.78 -26.58
CA MET A 62 9.96 32.87 -25.71
C MET A 62 10.47 33.58 -24.45
N PHE A 63 9.92 33.23 -23.28
CA PHE A 63 10.59 33.42 -21.98
C PHE A 63 11.40 32.16 -21.66
N PRO A 64 12.68 32.06 -22.09
CA PRO A 64 13.48 30.82 -22.01
C PRO A 64 13.65 30.32 -20.56
N ILE A 65 13.69 31.25 -19.60
CA ILE A 65 13.83 30.95 -18.17
C ILE A 65 12.58 30.24 -17.64
N LEU A 66 11.39 30.73 -17.97
CA LEU A 66 10.14 30.11 -17.53
C LEU A 66 10.01 28.70 -18.12
N HIS A 67 10.48 28.53 -19.35
CA HIS A 67 10.40 27.26 -20.06
C HIS A 67 11.32 26.17 -19.48
N ALA A 68 12.48 26.59 -18.94
CA ALA A 68 13.40 25.72 -18.24
C ALA A 68 12.96 25.42 -16.79
N ILE A 69 12.42 26.42 -16.08
CA ILE A 69 12.10 26.30 -14.65
C ILE A 69 10.77 25.58 -14.41
N TYR A 70 9.74 25.84 -15.22
CA TYR A 70 8.41 25.26 -15.02
C TYR A 70 8.38 23.72 -14.92
N PRO A 71 9.01 22.94 -15.84
CA PRO A 71 9.03 21.48 -15.72
C PRO A 71 9.77 21.00 -14.47
N ILE A 72 10.82 21.70 -14.03
CA ILE A 72 11.55 21.38 -12.80
C ILE A 72 10.65 21.59 -11.57
N VAL A 73 9.93 22.70 -11.52
CA VAL A 73 8.98 23.00 -10.42
C VAL A 73 7.85 21.98 -10.39
N CYS A 74 7.26 21.64 -11.54
CA CYS A 74 6.19 20.64 -11.61
C CYS A 74 6.67 19.23 -11.25
N ALA A 75 7.87 18.83 -11.72
CA ALA A 75 8.47 17.55 -11.33
C ALA A 75 8.77 17.49 -9.82
N GLY A 76 9.30 18.59 -9.25
CA GLY A 76 9.52 18.70 -7.81
C GLY A 76 8.22 18.58 -7.02
N ALA A 77 7.17 19.30 -7.42
CA ALA A 77 5.85 19.22 -6.80
C ALA A 77 5.24 17.81 -6.88
N PHE A 78 5.42 17.12 -8.01
CA PHE A 78 4.99 15.74 -8.18
C PHE A 78 5.71 14.79 -7.22
N VAL A 79 7.04 14.89 -7.11
CA VAL A 79 7.83 14.06 -6.19
C VAL A 79 7.41 14.31 -4.74
N VAL A 80 7.26 15.58 -4.33
CA VAL A 80 6.80 15.93 -2.98
C VAL A 80 5.40 15.37 -2.71
N PHE A 81 4.49 15.48 -3.68
CA PHE A 81 3.14 14.93 -3.57
C PHE A 81 3.17 13.42 -3.36
N PHE A 82 3.95 12.68 -4.15
CA PHE A 82 4.10 11.22 -3.99
C PHE A 82 4.70 10.83 -2.64
N ILE A 83 5.72 11.55 -2.17
CA ILE A 83 6.31 11.33 -0.84
C ILE A 83 5.25 11.55 0.24
N PHE A 84 4.46 12.62 0.14
CA PHE A 84 3.40 12.92 1.09
C PHE A 84 2.30 11.84 1.09
N GLU A 85 1.91 11.32 -0.08
CA GLU A 85 0.95 10.21 -0.18
C GLU A 85 1.46 8.93 0.47
N LEU A 86 2.72 8.56 0.21
CA LEU A 86 3.36 7.41 0.84
C LEU A 86 3.43 7.60 2.37
N PHE A 87 3.82 8.79 2.82
CA PHE A 87 3.88 9.14 4.23
C PHE A 87 2.50 9.08 4.89
N PHE A 88 1.48 9.68 4.27
CA PHE A 88 0.12 9.69 4.80
C PHE A 88 -0.46 8.28 4.86
N TRP A 89 -0.28 7.48 3.81
CA TRP A 89 -0.67 6.07 3.81
C TRP A 89 0.02 5.29 4.94
N TYR A 90 1.32 5.49 5.11
CA TYR A 90 2.10 4.89 6.19
C TYR A 90 1.60 5.31 7.59
N VAL A 91 1.39 6.61 7.82
CA VAL A 91 0.90 7.15 9.11
C VAL A 91 -0.50 6.65 9.43
N VAL A 92 -1.43 6.67 8.46
CA VAL A 92 -2.79 6.16 8.66
C VAL A 92 -2.77 4.67 8.97
N LYS A 93 -1.99 3.87 8.22
CA LYS A 93 -1.82 2.44 8.49
C LYS A 93 -1.27 2.20 9.90
N LYS A 94 -0.23 2.94 10.31
CA LYS A 94 0.35 2.85 11.65
C LYS A 94 -0.67 3.19 12.74
N ARG A 95 -1.50 4.23 12.55
CA ARG A 95 -2.57 4.59 13.49
C ARG A 95 -3.65 3.50 13.58
N ARG A 96 -4.06 2.91 12.46
CA ARG A 96 -5.04 1.80 12.45
C ARG A 96 -4.51 0.57 13.19
N ILE A 97 -3.25 0.20 12.95
CA ILE A 97 -2.57 -0.89 13.68
C ILE A 97 -2.53 -0.58 15.18
N ALA A 98 -2.12 0.62 15.57
CA ALA A 98 -2.04 1.00 16.99
C ALA A 98 -3.41 0.92 17.67
N LYS A 99 -4.47 1.40 17.00
CA LYS A 99 -5.85 1.29 17.50
C LYS A 99 -6.27 -0.18 17.65
N LEU A 100 -6.03 -1.01 16.64
CA LEU A 100 -6.34 -2.44 16.68
C LEU A 100 -5.58 -3.13 17.83
N ARG A 101 -4.28 -2.91 17.95
CA ARG A 101 -3.46 -3.47 19.04
C ARG A 101 -3.97 -3.07 20.42
N LYS A 102 -4.36 -1.80 20.61
CA LYS A 102 -4.94 -1.34 21.88
C LYS A 102 -6.22 -2.12 22.22
N HIS A 103 -7.10 -2.34 21.25
CA HIS A 103 -8.30 -3.16 21.45
C HIS A 103 -7.97 -4.62 21.77
N LEU A 104 -7.02 -5.23 21.08
CA LEU A 104 -6.59 -6.62 21.34
C LEU A 104 -5.91 -6.79 22.70
N GLN A 105 -5.14 -5.79 23.13
CA GLN A 105 -4.50 -5.77 24.44
C GLN A 105 -5.53 -5.73 25.57
N MET A 106 -6.57 -4.91 25.45
CA MET A 106 -7.68 -4.89 26.41
C MET A 106 -8.46 -6.22 26.47
N GLN A 107 -8.40 -7.02 25.40
CA GLN A 107 -9.00 -8.36 25.34
C GLN A 107 -8.04 -9.50 25.77
N GLY A 108 -6.79 -9.20 26.14
CA GLY A 108 -5.79 -10.21 26.47
C GLY A 108 -5.33 -11.08 25.29
N LYS A 109 -5.58 -10.64 24.03
CA LYS A 109 -5.29 -11.43 22.81
C LYS A 109 -3.99 -11.03 22.10
N LEU A 110 -3.30 -10.00 22.58
CA LEU A 110 -2.08 -9.47 21.94
C LEU A 110 -0.85 -10.30 22.31
N GLY A 111 0.07 -10.53 21.36
CA GLY A 111 1.40 -11.08 21.67
C GLY A 111 1.44 -12.60 21.84
N THR A 112 0.44 -13.32 21.33
CA THR A 112 0.32 -14.77 21.49
C THR A 112 0.89 -15.51 20.27
N THR A 113 1.51 -16.66 20.51
CA THR A 113 1.84 -17.61 19.44
C THR A 113 0.61 -18.47 19.17
N ASP A 114 0.29 -18.69 17.90
CA ASP A 114 -0.71 -19.68 17.49
C ASP A 114 -0.12 -20.65 16.47
N PHE A 115 -0.54 -21.92 16.58
CA PHE A 115 -0.12 -22.94 15.63
C PHE A 115 -1.02 -22.94 14.41
N ILE A 116 -0.46 -23.25 13.25
CA ILE A 116 -1.21 -23.40 12.01
C ILE A 116 -1.84 -24.80 12.03
N ALA A 117 -3.17 -24.85 11.99
CA ALA A 117 -3.91 -26.11 11.87
C ALA A 117 -3.83 -26.67 10.45
N GLN A 118 -3.95 -25.81 9.44
CA GLN A 118 -3.93 -26.22 8.04
C GLN A 118 -3.28 -25.18 7.13
N VAL A 119 -2.54 -25.66 6.13
CA VAL A 119 -2.14 -24.89 4.95
C VAL A 119 -2.76 -25.58 3.74
N SER A 120 -3.48 -24.81 2.92
CA SER A 120 -4.09 -25.35 1.71
C SER A 120 -3.97 -24.42 0.51
N ILE A 121 -4.12 -24.99 -0.68
CA ILE A 121 -4.32 -24.22 -1.92
C ILE A 121 -5.74 -24.48 -2.38
N ASP A 122 -6.51 -23.42 -2.62
CA ASP A 122 -7.87 -23.56 -3.15
C ASP A 122 -7.86 -23.92 -4.64
N ASP A 123 -9.03 -24.28 -5.14
CA ASP A 123 -9.32 -24.60 -6.54
C ASP A 123 -8.91 -23.51 -7.54
N VAL A 124 -8.78 -22.26 -7.07
CA VAL A 124 -8.37 -21.10 -7.88
C VAL A 124 -6.87 -20.80 -7.76
N GLY A 125 -6.14 -21.60 -6.97
CA GLY A 125 -4.70 -21.49 -6.76
C GLY A 125 -4.29 -20.53 -5.64
N ARG A 126 -5.20 -20.11 -4.76
CA ARG A 126 -4.90 -19.20 -3.65
C ARG A 126 -4.44 -19.97 -2.43
N LEU A 127 -3.38 -19.48 -1.80
CA LEU A 127 -2.92 -20.00 -0.51
C LEU A 127 -3.93 -19.63 0.58
N ARG A 128 -4.29 -20.60 1.41
CA ARG A 128 -5.10 -20.46 2.61
C ARG A 128 -4.32 -20.97 3.82
N ILE A 129 -4.36 -20.22 4.92
CA ILE A 129 -3.70 -20.58 6.17
C ILE A 129 -4.73 -20.53 7.29
N ALA A 130 -5.06 -21.69 7.86
CA ALA A 130 -5.96 -21.80 8.98
C ALA A 130 -5.18 -21.81 10.30
N PRO A 131 -5.30 -20.78 11.17
CA PRO A 131 -4.85 -20.85 12.55
C PRO A 131 -5.61 -21.93 13.33
N ARG A 132 -5.01 -22.44 14.42
CA ARG A 132 -5.63 -23.45 15.28
C ARG A 132 -6.63 -22.83 16.25
N THR A 133 -6.35 -21.64 16.78
CA THR A 133 -7.19 -21.04 17.84
C THR A 133 -7.58 -19.59 17.57
N GLN A 134 -6.68 -18.80 16.98
CA GLN A 134 -6.89 -17.37 16.82
C GLN A 134 -7.78 -17.04 15.62
N SER A 135 -8.41 -15.86 15.68
CA SER A 135 -9.23 -15.33 14.61
C SER A 135 -8.83 -13.90 14.27
N PHE A 136 -8.89 -13.54 12.98
CA PHE A 136 -8.37 -12.27 12.48
C PHE A 136 -9.42 -11.40 11.75
N PRO A 137 -10.63 -11.18 12.31
CA PRO A 137 -11.75 -10.56 11.59
C PRO A 137 -11.52 -9.08 11.19
N ALA A 138 -10.53 -8.42 11.79
CA ALA A 138 -10.22 -7.02 11.53
C ALA A 138 -9.00 -6.82 10.61
N ILE A 139 -8.40 -7.90 10.11
CA ILE A 139 -7.15 -7.81 9.33
C ILE A 139 -7.33 -6.99 8.05
N GLN A 140 -8.48 -7.13 7.39
CA GLN A 140 -8.88 -6.37 6.22
C GLN A 140 -8.93 -4.85 6.44
N LYS A 141 -9.13 -4.38 7.68
CA LYS A 141 -9.14 -2.93 7.99
C LYS A 141 -7.75 -2.30 7.92
N VAL A 142 -6.72 -3.14 7.98
CA VAL A 142 -5.30 -2.77 8.06
C VAL A 142 -4.52 -3.21 6.82
N TYR A 143 -4.92 -4.34 6.23
CA TYR A 143 -4.34 -4.92 5.03
C TYR A 143 -5.47 -5.19 4.03
N ASP A 144 -5.55 -4.35 3.00
CA ASP A 144 -6.62 -4.43 2.00
C ASP A 144 -6.53 -5.70 1.11
N ASP A 145 -5.40 -6.40 1.18
CA ASP A 145 -5.05 -7.56 0.35
C ASP A 145 -5.11 -8.90 1.09
N ILE A 146 -5.26 -8.88 2.42
CA ILE A 146 -5.44 -10.08 3.25
C ILE A 146 -6.88 -10.13 3.76
N MET A 147 -7.52 -11.27 3.56
CA MET A 147 -8.87 -11.56 4.02
C MET A 147 -8.84 -12.59 5.14
N TRP A 148 -9.72 -12.39 6.12
CA TRP A 148 -10.13 -13.42 7.07
C TRP A 148 -11.48 -13.98 6.60
N ASP A 149 -11.51 -15.27 6.31
CA ASP A 149 -12.72 -16.02 5.98
C ASP A 149 -13.31 -16.57 7.27
N ALA A 150 -14.44 -16.00 7.72
CA ALA A 150 -15.05 -16.37 8.99
C ALA A 150 -15.73 -17.75 8.94
N GLU A 151 -16.16 -18.21 7.77
CA GLU A 151 -16.80 -19.51 7.60
C GLU A 151 -15.76 -20.62 7.62
N ARG A 152 -14.62 -20.40 6.96
CA ARG A 152 -13.52 -21.38 6.88
C ARG A 152 -12.49 -21.25 8.00
N HIS A 153 -12.57 -20.19 8.80
CA HIS A 153 -11.57 -19.83 9.81
C HIS A 153 -10.14 -19.77 9.23
N ASP A 154 -9.99 -19.17 8.05
CA ASP A 154 -8.69 -19.10 7.37
C ASP A 154 -8.32 -17.68 6.91
N LEU A 155 -7.01 -17.51 6.69
CA LEU A 155 -6.42 -16.33 6.08
C LEU A 155 -6.14 -16.61 4.62
N CYS A 156 -6.60 -15.73 3.73
CA CYS A 156 -6.40 -15.87 2.30
C CYS A 156 -6.22 -14.52 1.60
N PRO A 157 -5.68 -14.51 0.36
CA PRO A 157 -5.67 -13.33 -0.49
C PRO A 157 -7.09 -12.82 -0.78
N ALA A 158 -7.35 -11.55 -0.49
CA ALA A 158 -8.65 -10.93 -0.79
C ALA A 158 -8.92 -10.82 -2.31
N LYS A 159 -7.86 -10.71 -3.12
CA LYS A 159 -7.92 -10.63 -4.58
C LYS A 159 -6.97 -11.63 -5.20
N ARG A 160 -7.33 -12.14 -6.38
CA ARG A 160 -6.41 -12.92 -7.20
C ARG A 160 -5.30 -11.99 -7.67
N HIS A 161 -4.07 -12.28 -7.27
CA HIS A 161 -2.88 -11.50 -7.62
C HIS A 161 -1.84 -12.46 -8.18
N GLU A 162 -1.00 -11.98 -9.09
CA GLU A 162 0.08 -12.76 -9.72
C GLU A 162 1.18 -13.24 -8.77
N TRP A 163 1.08 -12.95 -7.46
CA TRP A 163 2.08 -13.39 -6.50
C TRP A 163 1.99 -14.91 -6.29
N GLY A 164 3.13 -15.59 -6.36
CA GLY A 164 3.21 -17.00 -6.00
C GLY A 164 2.86 -17.27 -4.53
N CYS A 165 2.39 -18.48 -4.24
CA CYS A 165 1.91 -18.89 -2.91
C CYS A 165 2.91 -18.61 -1.79
N LEU A 166 4.22 -18.84 -2.00
CA LEU A 166 5.24 -18.58 -0.98
C LEU A 166 5.31 -17.09 -0.59
N ARG A 167 5.14 -16.18 -1.57
CA ARG A 167 5.11 -14.74 -1.32
C ARG A 167 3.86 -14.35 -0.53
N TRP A 168 2.72 -14.95 -0.85
CA TRP A 168 1.49 -14.78 -0.08
C TRP A 168 1.64 -15.28 1.36
N CYS A 169 2.25 -16.45 1.56
CA CYS A 169 2.55 -16.98 2.89
C CYS A 169 3.32 -15.95 3.74
N ARG A 170 4.43 -15.44 3.19
CA ARG A 170 5.25 -14.41 3.85
C ARG A 170 4.45 -13.18 4.20
N HIS A 171 3.63 -12.70 3.27
CA HIS A 171 2.83 -11.49 3.44
C HIS A 171 1.77 -11.64 4.52
N ILE A 172 1.05 -12.77 4.52
CA ILE A 172 0.03 -13.11 5.53
C ILE A 172 0.67 -13.17 6.93
N ILE A 173 1.75 -13.94 7.10
CA ILE A 173 2.44 -14.08 8.40
C ILE A 173 2.90 -12.71 8.91
N LYS A 174 3.50 -11.88 8.04
CA LYS A 174 3.92 -10.52 8.41
C LYS A 174 2.72 -9.63 8.76
N GLY A 175 1.62 -9.75 8.02
CA GLY A 175 0.38 -9.01 8.26
C GLY A 175 -0.21 -9.31 9.65
N VAL A 176 -0.28 -10.60 9.99
CA VAL A 176 -0.75 -11.07 11.30
C VAL A 176 0.17 -10.61 12.42
N ALA A 177 1.48 -10.84 12.32
CA ALA A 177 2.45 -10.44 13.33
C ALA A 177 2.45 -8.91 13.55
N SER A 178 2.41 -8.12 12.47
CA SER A 178 2.38 -6.67 12.58
C SER A 178 1.07 -6.11 13.12
N SER A 179 -0.08 -6.72 12.82
CA SER A 179 -1.39 -6.19 13.22
C SER A 179 -1.85 -6.69 14.58
N TYR A 180 -1.73 -8.00 14.80
CA TYR A 180 -2.23 -8.70 15.98
C TYR A 180 -1.12 -9.01 17.00
N GLY A 181 0.15 -8.78 16.66
CA GLY A 181 1.26 -9.24 17.50
C GLY A 181 1.32 -10.76 17.62
N CYS A 182 0.63 -11.49 16.74
CA CYS A 182 0.53 -12.94 16.80
C CYS A 182 1.55 -13.58 15.87
N THR A 183 2.28 -14.57 16.39
CA THR A 183 3.24 -15.35 15.61
C THR A 183 2.57 -16.65 15.20
N LEU A 184 2.43 -16.88 13.90
CA LEU A 184 1.97 -18.15 13.36
C LEU A 184 3.16 -19.11 13.24
N ALA A 185 3.05 -20.29 13.85
CA ALA A 185 4.07 -21.33 13.83
C ALA A 185 3.53 -22.64 13.27
N LEU A 186 4.39 -23.46 12.68
CA LEU A 186 4.02 -24.82 12.29
C LEU A 186 4.00 -25.74 13.50
N HIS A 187 3.13 -26.73 13.45
CA HIS A 187 3.09 -27.86 14.38
C HIS A 187 3.27 -29.16 13.57
N PRO A 188 3.80 -30.25 14.16
CA PRO A 188 3.86 -31.55 13.47
C PRO A 188 2.50 -32.04 12.97
N GLU A 189 1.41 -31.61 13.61
CA GLU A 189 0.03 -31.91 13.24
C GLU A 189 -0.57 -30.91 12.23
N THR A 190 0.21 -29.97 11.70
CA THR A 190 -0.27 -29.07 10.65
C THR A 190 -0.64 -29.89 9.42
N HIS A 191 -1.90 -29.80 9.02
CA HIS A 191 -2.43 -30.50 7.86
C HIS A 191 -2.11 -29.73 6.57
N TRP A 192 -1.72 -30.46 5.52
CA TRP A 192 -1.37 -29.87 4.22
C TRP A 192 -2.33 -30.41 3.16
N VAL A 193 -3.07 -29.53 2.49
CA VAL A 193 -4.07 -29.91 1.47
C VAL A 193 -3.70 -29.28 0.14
N ASP A 194 -3.48 -30.10 -0.88
CA ASP A 194 -3.16 -29.65 -2.24
C ASP A 194 -1.93 -28.72 -2.33
N VAL A 195 -0.97 -28.89 -1.40
CA VAL A 195 0.29 -28.14 -1.38
C VAL A 195 1.41 -29.00 -1.98
N PRO A 196 2.01 -28.61 -3.12
CA PRO A 196 3.15 -29.33 -3.69
C PRO A 196 4.32 -29.43 -2.71
N SER A 197 5.01 -30.57 -2.71
CA SER A 197 6.12 -30.87 -1.77
C SER A 197 7.19 -29.78 -1.72
N ARG A 198 7.59 -29.26 -2.89
CA ARG A 198 8.57 -28.17 -2.98
C ARG A 198 8.11 -26.90 -2.26
N LEU A 199 6.85 -26.50 -2.48
CA LEU A 199 6.28 -25.32 -1.83
C LEU A 199 6.12 -25.53 -0.33
N LYS A 200 5.74 -26.73 0.11
CA LYS A 200 5.69 -27.11 1.53
C LYS A 200 7.04 -26.88 2.21
N SER A 201 8.12 -27.42 1.65
CA SER A 201 9.48 -27.24 2.19
C SER A 201 9.90 -25.76 2.24
N ASP A 202 9.54 -24.97 1.23
CA ASP A 202 9.81 -23.52 1.23
C ASP A 202 9.04 -22.79 2.34
N ILE A 203 7.78 -23.15 2.58
CA ILE A 203 6.94 -22.60 3.65
C ILE A 203 7.49 -23.01 5.03
N GLU A 204 7.90 -24.26 5.20
CA GLU A 204 8.53 -24.76 6.43
C GLU A 204 9.80 -23.99 6.77
N SER A 205 10.68 -23.80 5.79
CA SER A 205 11.89 -22.99 5.96
C SER A 205 11.58 -21.54 6.34
N LEU A 206 10.55 -20.96 5.70
CA LEU A 206 10.12 -19.59 5.98
C LEU A 206 9.59 -19.42 7.41
N LEU A 207 8.76 -20.35 7.86
CA LEU A 207 8.14 -20.31 9.20
C LEU A 207 9.15 -20.60 10.29
N LYS A 208 10.09 -21.53 10.08
CA LYS A 208 11.21 -21.78 11.00
C LYS A 208 12.03 -20.51 11.25
N LYS A 209 12.44 -19.81 10.19
CA LYS A 209 13.16 -18.53 10.29
C LYS A 209 12.36 -17.42 10.96
N SER A 210 11.03 -17.48 10.89
CA SER A 210 10.15 -16.51 11.55
C SER A 210 10.03 -16.78 13.04
N TRP A 211 10.01 -18.06 13.42
CA TRP A 211 9.98 -18.50 14.80
C TRP A 211 11.26 -18.14 15.54
N GLU A 212 12.42 -18.46 14.96
CA GLU A 212 13.75 -18.17 15.54
C GLU A 212 13.89 -16.67 15.87
N ARG A 213 13.57 -15.79 14.91
CA ARG A 213 13.58 -14.33 15.14
C ARG A 213 12.64 -13.87 16.25
N HIS A 214 11.47 -14.51 16.38
CA HIS A 214 10.52 -14.14 17.43
C HIS A 214 11.01 -14.54 18.82
N VAL A 215 11.67 -15.69 18.93
CA VAL A 215 12.31 -16.15 20.17
C VAL A 215 13.44 -15.20 20.57
N ASP A 216 14.31 -14.84 19.62
CA ASP A 216 15.42 -13.89 19.86
C ASP A 216 14.92 -12.52 20.34
N ASP A 217 13.88 -11.97 19.68
CA ASP A 217 13.26 -10.69 20.06
C ASP A 217 12.64 -10.74 21.47
N ASN A 218 12.07 -11.88 21.88
CA ASN A 218 11.48 -12.04 23.20
C ASN A 218 12.57 -12.16 24.28
N ILE A 219 13.66 -12.90 24.01
CA ILE A 219 14.81 -13.01 24.93
C ILE A 219 15.41 -11.62 25.18
N ASN A 220 15.65 -10.84 24.12
CA ASN A 220 16.22 -9.49 24.21
C ASN A 220 15.31 -8.43 24.86
N ARG A 221 14.02 -8.73 25.09
CA ARG A 221 13.10 -7.84 25.83
C ARG A 221 13.05 -8.12 27.33
N VAL A 222 13.54 -9.28 27.75
CA VAL A 222 13.47 -9.75 29.15
C VAL A 222 14.83 -9.63 29.85
N GLY A 223 15.93 -9.58 29.09
CA GLY A 223 17.29 -9.27 29.58
C GLY A 223 17.62 -7.79 29.50
#